data_AF-A0A2P6S8N0-F1
#
_entry.id   AF-A0A2P6S8N0-F1
#
_cell.length_a   1.000
_cell.length_b   1.000
_cell.length_c   1.000
_cell.angle_alpha   90.00
_cell.angle_beta   90.00
_cell.angle_gamma   90.00
#
_symmetry.space_group_name_H-M   'P 1'
#
loop_
_entity.id
_entity.type
_entity.pdbx_description
1 polymer ?
#
loop_
_entity_poly.entity_id
_entity_poly.type
_entity_poly.pdbx_seq_one_letter_code
_entity_poly.pdbx_strand_id
1 'polypeptide(L)'
;MPKGGQDWPLVSDMVTKNQRLLVFTSKQEKEQSEGIAYQWNYMVENQAHNFADGNDGMKAGSCSNKVESSPLNDKTKSLVLVNYFGSVPIKQLSCQFNYEDLVSMLNTCYGATGNRWANFVAVDFYMRSGEGGSFQPTDTLNGELICGCNDVHACVVSYEI
;
A
#
# COMPACT_ATOMS: atom_id res chain seq x y z
N MET A 1 -10.77 -8.03 11.36
CA MET A 1 -10.57 -7.08 10.24
C MET A 1 -11.48 -5.89 10.51
N PRO A 2 -10.94 -4.68 10.71
CA PRO A 2 -11.74 -3.46 10.78
C PRO A 2 -12.59 -3.29 9.53
N LYS A 3 -13.78 -2.69 9.69
CA LYS A 3 -14.72 -2.39 8.60
C LYS A 3 -15.19 -0.95 8.74
N GLY A 4 -15.66 -0.36 7.63
CA GLY A 4 -16.27 0.98 7.66
C GLY A 4 -15.28 2.10 7.96
N GLY A 5 -14.04 1.99 7.46
CA GLY A 5 -13.02 3.03 7.60
C GLY A 5 -12.31 3.06 8.96
N GLN A 6 -12.57 2.08 9.84
CA GLN A 6 -11.89 1.97 11.13
C GLN A 6 -10.42 1.61 10.97
N ASP A 7 -9.60 2.07 11.92
CA ASP A 7 -8.16 1.80 11.97
C ASP A 7 -7.85 0.32 12.18
N TRP A 8 -6.71 -0.09 11.66
CA TRP A 8 -6.15 -1.42 11.86
C TRP A 8 -5.36 -1.52 13.15
N PRO A 9 -5.31 -2.72 13.76
CA PRO A 9 -4.44 -2.97 14.90
C PRO A 9 -2.99 -2.65 14.52
N LEU A 10 -2.23 -2.13 15.47
CA LEU A 10 -0.81 -1.90 15.26
C LEU A 10 -0.10 -3.23 15.04
N VAL A 11 1.03 -3.21 14.32
CA VAL A 11 1.88 -4.40 14.15
C VAL A 11 2.30 -4.98 15.51
N SER A 12 2.54 -4.13 16.51
CA SER A 12 2.82 -4.53 17.90
C SER A 12 1.68 -5.35 18.52
N ASP A 13 0.42 -4.95 18.31
CA ASP A 13 -0.75 -5.68 18.80
C ASP A 13 -0.88 -7.04 18.11
N MET A 14 -0.65 -7.08 16.80
CA MET A 14 -0.67 -8.31 16.01
C MET A 14 0.40 -9.28 16.50
N VAL A 15 1.63 -8.81 16.72
CA VAL A 15 2.74 -9.63 17.27
C VAL A 15 2.40 -10.13 18.67
N THR A 16 1.88 -9.26 19.55
CA THR A 16 1.51 -9.62 20.93
C THR A 16 0.44 -10.72 20.96
N LYS A 17 -0.48 -10.71 19.99
CA LYS A 17 -1.53 -11.73 19.82
C LYS A 17 -1.10 -12.91 18.94
N ASN A 18 0.17 -12.96 18.55
CA ASN A 18 0.73 -13.95 17.61
C ASN A 18 -0.03 -14.07 16.28
N GLN A 19 -0.55 -12.95 15.77
CA GLN A 19 -1.17 -12.82 14.46
C GLN A 19 -0.12 -12.29 13.48
N ARG A 20 0.15 -13.01 12.38
CA ARG A 20 1.25 -12.68 11.46
C ARG A 20 0.89 -12.73 9.98
N LEU A 21 -0.36 -13.07 9.68
CA LEU A 21 -0.81 -13.32 8.32
C LEU A 21 -2.12 -12.61 8.06
N LEU A 22 -2.13 -11.77 7.02
CA LEU A 22 -3.34 -11.22 6.43
C LEU A 22 -3.56 -11.94 5.10
N VAL A 23 -4.75 -12.51 4.93
CA VAL A 23 -5.15 -13.15 3.67
C VAL A 23 -6.44 -12.53 3.20
N PHE A 24 -6.44 -12.14 1.93
CA PHE A 24 -7.63 -11.70 1.23
C PHE A 24 -7.91 -12.60 0.03
N THR A 25 -9.16 -12.60 -0.42
CA THR A 25 -9.61 -13.25 -1.64
C THR A 25 -10.22 -12.21 -2.58
N SER A 26 -9.99 -12.39 -3.88
CA SER A 26 -10.69 -11.64 -4.94
C SER A 26 -12.00 -12.30 -5.39
N LYS A 27 -12.35 -13.47 -4.84
CA LYS A 27 -13.64 -14.13 -5.06
C LYS A 27 -14.58 -13.89 -3.90
N GLN A 28 -15.72 -13.26 -4.16
CA GLN A 28 -16.68 -12.85 -3.13
C GLN A 28 -17.25 -14.05 -2.36
N GLU A 29 -17.54 -15.17 -3.03
CA GLU A 29 -18.20 -16.32 -2.36
C GLU A 29 -17.31 -16.97 -1.28
N LYS A 30 -15.98 -16.84 -1.40
CA LYS A 30 -15.00 -17.37 -0.44
C LYS A 30 -15.06 -16.69 0.93
N GLU A 31 -15.60 -15.47 1.02
CA GLU A 31 -15.80 -14.84 2.33
C GLU A 31 -16.85 -15.59 3.16
N GLN A 32 -17.93 -16.05 2.52
CA GLN A 32 -18.96 -16.84 3.19
C GLN A 32 -18.56 -18.31 3.36
N SER A 33 -17.94 -18.93 2.34
CA SER A 33 -17.67 -20.38 2.36
C SER A 33 -16.38 -20.77 3.08
N GLU A 34 -15.35 -19.92 3.06
CA GLU A 34 -14.02 -20.21 3.62
C GLU A 34 -13.62 -19.25 4.75
N GLY A 35 -14.39 -18.17 4.97
CA GLY A 35 -14.06 -17.15 5.96
C GLY A 35 -12.88 -16.26 5.56
N ILE A 36 -12.45 -16.29 4.30
CA ILE A 36 -11.35 -15.46 3.80
C ILE A 36 -11.92 -14.11 3.37
N ALA A 37 -11.39 -13.02 3.93
CA ALA A 37 -11.89 -11.67 3.70
C ALA A 37 -11.90 -11.29 2.21
N TYR A 38 -13.05 -10.88 1.68
CA TYR A 38 -13.16 -10.43 0.29
C TYR A 38 -12.54 -9.03 0.14
N GLN A 39 -11.45 -8.92 -0.62
CA GLN A 39 -10.57 -7.74 -0.60
C GLN A 39 -11.30 -6.41 -0.83
N TRP A 40 -12.26 -6.37 -1.76
CA TRP A 40 -12.98 -5.15 -2.13
C TRP A 40 -13.93 -4.64 -1.05
N ASN A 41 -14.16 -5.41 0.02
CA ASN A 41 -14.87 -4.93 1.20
C ASN A 41 -13.97 -4.12 2.15
N TYR A 42 -12.64 -4.22 2.05
CA TYR A 42 -11.71 -3.71 3.06
C TYR A 42 -10.72 -2.68 2.53
N MET A 43 -10.36 -2.74 1.25
CA MET A 43 -9.32 -1.87 0.68
C MET A 43 -9.75 -1.17 -0.61
N VAL A 44 -9.14 -0.01 -0.85
CA VAL A 44 -9.00 0.58 -2.18
C VAL A 44 -7.62 0.27 -2.74
N GLU A 45 -7.54 0.07 -4.06
CA GLU A 45 -6.32 -0.36 -4.74
C GLU A 45 -6.15 0.43 -6.04
N ASN A 46 -4.93 0.92 -6.32
CA ASN A 46 -4.62 1.52 -7.62
C ASN A 46 -4.25 0.45 -8.65
N GLN A 47 -4.38 0.81 -9.91
CA GLN A 47 -3.94 -0.02 -11.03
C GLN A 47 -2.42 -0.20 -10.99
N ALA A 48 -1.91 -1.37 -11.38
CA ALA A 48 -0.48 -1.56 -11.68
C ALA A 48 -0.19 -1.14 -13.13
N HIS A 49 1.09 -1.08 -13.53
CA HIS A 49 1.42 -0.76 -14.91
C HIS A 49 0.78 -1.77 -15.88
N ASN A 50 0.15 -1.27 -16.95
CA ASN A 50 -0.44 -2.10 -17.99
C ASN A 50 -0.17 -1.48 -19.37
N PHE A 51 0.64 -2.17 -20.19
CA PHE A 51 0.99 -1.72 -21.55
C PHE A 51 -0.22 -1.67 -22.50
N ALA A 52 -1.29 -2.43 -22.23
CA ALA A 52 -2.35 -2.66 -23.21
C ALA A 52 -3.48 -1.62 -23.17
N ASP A 53 -3.75 -1.02 -22.01
CA ASP A 53 -5.05 -0.39 -21.75
C ASP A 53 -5.02 1.15 -21.67
N GLY A 54 -3.86 1.79 -21.87
CA GLY A 54 -3.68 3.24 -21.75
C GLY A 54 -3.85 3.80 -20.32
N ASN A 55 -4.32 2.99 -19.38
CA ASN A 55 -4.32 3.21 -17.94
C ASN A 55 -3.03 2.66 -17.33
N ASP A 56 -1.98 3.47 -17.39
CA ASP A 56 -0.72 3.16 -16.73
C ASP A 56 -0.78 3.58 -15.26
N GLY A 57 -0.86 2.58 -14.38
CA GLY A 57 -0.81 2.75 -12.93
C GLY A 57 0.51 3.28 -12.37
N MET A 58 1.57 3.28 -13.20
CA MET A 58 2.88 3.86 -12.87
C MET A 58 3.11 5.25 -13.48
N LYS A 59 2.10 5.82 -14.14
CA LYS A 59 2.19 7.15 -14.76
C LYS A 59 2.44 8.23 -13.71
N ALA A 60 3.57 8.93 -13.84
CA ALA A 60 3.93 10.02 -12.94
C ALA A 60 2.80 11.04 -12.74
N GLY A 61 2.51 11.37 -11.48
CA GLY A 61 1.48 12.35 -11.10
C GLY A 61 0.03 11.86 -11.27
N SER A 62 -0.20 10.60 -11.59
CA SER A 62 -1.54 10.02 -11.69
C SER A 62 -1.64 8.71 -10.90
N CYS A 63 -2.69 8.58 -10.10
CA CYS A 63 -3.01 7.35 -9.38
C CYS A 63 -4.49 7.03 -9.60
N SER A 64 -4.77 6.05 -10.45
CA SER A 64 -6.12 5.61 -10.83
C SER A 64 -6.50 4.33 -10.09
N ASN A 65 -7.77 4.19 -9.71
CA ASN A 65 -8.24 2.96 -9.08
C ASN A 65 -8.17 1.79 -10.06
N LYS A 66 -7.92 0.60 -9.52
CA LYS A 66 -8.16 -0.66 -10.19
C LYS A 66 -9.67 -0.82 -10.47
N VAL A 67 -10.02 -1.44 -11.60
CA VAL A 67 -11.41 -1.51 -12.10
C VAL A 67 -12.37 -2.15 -11.09
N GLU A 68 -11.91 -3.19 -10.40
CA GLU A 68 -12.68 -3.93 -9.42
C GLU A 68 -12.75 -3.21 -8.04
N SER A 69 -11.89 -2.21 -7.82
CA SER A 69 -11.84 -1.42 -6.59
C SER A 69 -12.89 -0.30 -6.60
N SER A 70 -13.40 0.02 -5.41
CA SER A 70 -14.04 1.33 -5.15
C SER A 70 -13.13 2.50 -5.58
N PRO A 71 -13.68 3.71 -5.80
CA PRO A 71 -12.88 4.93 -5.96
C PRO A 71 -11.84 5.08 -4.83
N LEU A 72 -10.62 5.53 -5.14
CA LEU A 72 -9.51 5.59 -4.17
C LEU A 72 -9.84 6.45 -2.92
N ASN A 73 -10.68 7.47 -3.07
CA ASN A 73 -11.11 8.34 -1.99
C ASN A 73 -12.28 7.77 -1.16
N ASP A 74 -12.73 6.54 -1.41
CA ASP A 74 -13.74 5.85 -0.61
C ASP A 74 -13.20 5.54 0.79
N LYS A 75 -13.58 6.37 1.77
CA LYS A 75 -13.17 6.24 3.17
C LYS A 75 -13.96 5.17 3.92
N THR A 76 -14.94 4.51 3.31
CA THR A 76 -15.60 3.35 3.91
C THR A 76 -14.71 2.11 3.90
N LYS A 77 -13.68 2.10 3.03
CA LYS A 77 -12.62 1.09 3.00
C LYS A 77 -11.49 1.52 3.94
N SER A 78 -11.14 0.65 4.88
CA SER A 78 -10.11 0.93 5.90
C SER A 78 -8.69 0.94 5.36
N LEU A 79 -8.43 0.25 4.24
CA LEU A 79 -7.09 0.05 3.73
C LEU A 79 -6.86 0.74 2.38
N VAL A 80 -5.62 1.16 2.19
CA VAL A 80 -5.09 1.63 0.92
C VAL A 80 -3.92 0.72 0.52
N LEU A 81 -4.03 0.07 -0.63
CA LEU A 81 -2.96 -0.72 -1.25
C LEU A 81 -2.45 0.02 -2.50
N VAL A 82 -1.13 0.26 -2.56
CA VAL A 82 -0.47 0.83 -3.73
C VAL A 82 0.31 -0.25 -4.48
N ASN A 83 -0.07 -0.52 -5.73
CA ASN A 83 0.67 -1.31 -6.69
C ASN A 83 1.61 -0.41 -7.49
N TYR A 84 2.92 -0.72 -7.44
CA TYR A 84 3.93 -0.04 -8.24
C TYR A 84 4.92 -1.04 -8.84
N PHE A 85 4.45 -1.73 -9.88
CA PHE A 85 5.21 -2.75 -10.58
C PHE A 85 4.76 -2.86 -12.04
N GLY A 86 5.67 -3.41 -12.87
CA GLY A 86 5.47 -3.61 -14.30
C GLY A 86 4.54 -4.78 -14.59
N SER A 87 3.80 -4.74 -15.71
CA SER A 87 3.07 -5.93 -16.18
C SER A 87 4.01 -7.08 -16.60
N VAL A 88 5.26 -6.76 -16.95
CA VAL A 88 6.35 -7.71 -17.13
C VAL A 88 7.41 -7.42 -16.06
N PRO A 89 7.72 -8.39 -15.17
CA PRO A 89 8.68 -8.17 -14.10
C PRO A 89 10.10 -8.19 -14.69
N ILE A 90 10.66 -7.01 -14.95
CA ILE A 90 12.03 -6.84 -15.47
C ILE A 90 12.94 -6.37 -14.34
N LYS A 91 13.81 -7.27 -13.89
CA LYS A 91 14.74 -7.07 -12.76
C LYS A 91 15.58 -5.79 -12.87
N GLN A 92 16.01 -5.43 -14.07
CA GLN A 92 16.83 -4.23 -14.31
C GLN A 92 16.05 -2.94 -14.08
N LEU A 93 14.75 -2.92 -14.37
CA LEU A 93 13.89 -1.75 -14.18
C LEU A 93 13.51 -1.55 -12.70
N SER A 94 13.41 -2.63 -11.93
CA SER A 94 13.10 -2.56 -10.49
C SER A 94 14.11 -1.75 -9.68
N CYS A 95 15.36 -1.65 -10.14
CA CYS A 95 16.35 -0.79 -9.48
C CYS A 95 15.93 0.68 -9.44
N GLN A 96 15.28 1.15 -10.51
CA GLN A 96 14.77 2.51 -10.63
C GLN A 96 13.42 2.63 -9.92
N PHE A 97 12.49 1.69 -10.18
CA PHE A 97 11.13 1.76 -9.66
C PHE A 97 11.06 1.68 -8.13
N ASN A 98 11.91 0.88 -7.48
CA ASN A 98 11.80 0.62 -6.04
C ASN A 98 12.39 1.71 -5.14
N TYR A 99 12.68 2.91 -5.66
CA TYR A 99 13.29 4.01 -4.90
C TYR A 99 12.51 5.33 -5.06
N GLU A 100 13.12 6.39 -5.60
CA GLU A 100 12.52 7.72 -5.76
C GLU A 100 11.19 7.71 -6.50
N ASP A 101 11.12 6.92 -7.58
CA ASP A 101 9.92 6.74 -8.39
C ASP A 101 8.74 6.22 -7.55
N LEU A 102 9.01 5.28 -6.64
CA LEU A 102 8.01 4.76 -5.72
C LEU A 102 7.61 5.81 -4.67
N VAL A 103 8.55 6.54 -4.06
CA VAL A 103 8.22 7.61 -3.10
C VAL A 103 7.31 8.67 -3.75
N SER A 104 7.62 9.06 -4.99
CA SER A 104 6.81 10.00 -5.78
C SER A 104 5.39 9.46 -6.03
N MET A 105 5.27 8.18 -6.36
CA MET A 105 3.96 7.55 -6.54
C MET A 105 3.17 7.46 -5.24
N LEU A 106 3.80 7.15 -4.11
CA LEU A 106 3.12 7.12 -2.81
C LEU A 106 2.54 8.49 -2.44
N ASN A 107 3.28 9.58 -2.69
CA ASN A 107 2.77 10.95 -2.50
C ASN A 107 1.60 11.27 -3.45
N THR A 108 1.70 10.84 -4.70
CA THR A 108 0.62 11.00 -5.69
C THR A 108 -0.65 10.28 -5.24
N CYS A 109 -0.51 9.02 -4.82
CA CYS A 109 -1.64 8.21 -4.34
C CYS A 109 -2.18 8.70 -2.99
N TYR A 110 -1.36 9.31 -2.12
CA TYR A 110 -1.85 9.94 -0.89
C TYR A 110 -2.92 10.99 -1.18
N GLY A 111 -2.69 11.88 -2.16
CA GLY A 111 -3.69 12.85 -2.61
C GLY A 111 -4.92 12.18 -3.22
N ALA A 112 -4.73 11.19 -4.09
CA ALA A 112 -5.82 10.49 -4.77
C ALA A 112 -6.71 9.68 -3.82
N THR A 113 -6.17 9.21 -2.70
CA THR A 113 -6.87 8.40 -1.69
C THR A 113 -7.52 9.22 -0.59
N GLY A 114 -7.65 10.53 -0.80
CA GLY A 114 -8.32 11.45 0.11
C GLY A 114 -7.48 11.79 1.34
N ASN A 115 -6.17 11.99 1.13
CA ASN A 115 -5.16 12.29 2.14
C ASN A 115 -4.96 11.15 3.12
N ARG A 116 -4.81 9.92 2.60
CA ARG A 116 -4.54 8.72 3.40
C ARG A 116 -3.28 8.05 2.89
N TRP A 117 -2.34 7.78 3.78
CA TRP A 117 -1.14 7.05 3.41
C TRP A 117 -1.46 5.57 3.15
N ALA A 118 -0.70 4.97 2.24
CA ALA A 118 -0.86 3.56 1.91
C ALA A 118 -0.51 2.67 3.11
N ASN A 119 -1.31 1.65 3.37
CA ASN A 119 -1.01 0.64 4.38
C ASN A 119 -0.06 -0.43 3.84
N PHE A 120 -0.14 -0.70 2.55
CA PHE A 120 0.65 -1.71 1.86
C PHE A 120 1.13 -1.17 0.52
N VAL A 121 2.33 -1.59 0.13
CA VAL A 121 2.90 -1.33 -1.19
C VAL A 121 3.35 -2.64 -1.81
N ALA A 122 2.99 -2.87 -3.07
CA ALA A 122 3.40 -4.03 -3.85
C ALA A 122 4.41 -3.59 -4.94
N VAL A 123 5.51 -4.32 -5.04
CA VAL A 123 6.62 -4.04 -5.97
C VAL A 123 7.19 -5.35 -6.53
N ASP A 124 7.87 -5.27 -7.69
CA ASP A 124 8.68 -6.36 -8.22
C ASP A 124 10.10 -6.34 -7.67
N PHE A 125 10.66 -7.52 -7.39
CA PHE A 125 12.04 -7.71 -6.93
C PHE A 125 12.44 -6.78 -5.78
N TYR A 126 11.66 -6.74 -4.68
CA TYR A 126 11.84 -5.79 -3.57
C TYR A 126 13.29 -5.63 -3.05
N MET A 127 14.13 -6.67 -3.10
CA MET A 127 15.55 -6.60 -2.73
C MET A 127 16.46 -5.88 -3.75
N ARG A 128 15.92 -5.47 -4.90
CA ARG A 128 16.67 -4.82 -6.00
C ARG A 128 16.29 -3.35 -6.06
N SER A 129 17.28 -2.51 -5.85
CA SER A 129 17.12 -1.06 -5.77
C SER A 129 18.44 -0.30 -5.86
N GLY A 130 18.37 1.02 -6.08
CA GLY A 130 19.39 1.96 -5.61
C GLY A 130 19.26 2.24 -4.10
N GLU A 131 20.28 2.89 -3.51
CA GLU A 131 20.34 3.52 -2.17
C GLU A 131 19.08 3.36 -1.29
N GLY A 132 19.01 2.36 -0.40
CA GLY A 132 17.88 2.17 0.55
C GLY A 132 16.70 1.33 0.04
N GLY A 133 16.38 1.38 -1.25
CA GLY A 133 15.40 0.52 -1.91
C GLY A 133 14.00 0.53 -1.38
N SER A 134 13.22 -0.53 -1.63
CA SER A 134 11.80 -0.58 -1.24
C SER A 134 11.58 -0.41 0.27
N PHE A 135 12.63 -0.57 1.07
CA PHE A 135 12.61 -0.31 2.50
C PHE A 135 12.45 1.18 2.81
N GLN A 136 13.10 2.09 2.08
CA GLN A 136 12.96 3.53 2.35
C GLN A 136 11.53 4.05 2.11
N PRO A 137 10.85 3.77 0.98
CA PRO A 137 9.43 4.08 0.82
C PRO A 137 8.56 3.45 1.91
N THR A 138 8.90 2.25 2.39
CA THR A 138 8.19 1.60 3.50
C THR A 138 8.40 2.36 4.82
N ASP A 139 9.63 2.81 5.11
CA ASP A 139 9.96 3.62 6.27
C ASP A 139 9.29 4.99 6.22
N THR A 140 9.19 5.61 5.04
CA THR A 140 8.38 6.81 4.82
C THR A 140 6.92 6.57 5.13
N LEU A 141 6.30 5.51 4.60
CA LEU A 141 4.90 5.18 4.92
C LEU A 141 4.68 4.98 6.42
N ASN A 142 5.59 4.25 7.09
CA ASN A 142 5.50 4.02 8.52
C ASN A 142 5.65 5.33 9.31
N GLY A 143 6.62 6.19 8.96
CA GLY A 143 6.80 7.48 9.62
C GLY A 143 5.59 8.39 9.48
N GLU A 144 5.02 8.44 8.27
CA GLU A 144 3.86 9.23 7.96
C GLU A 144 2.61 8.74 8.70
N LEU A 145 2.40 7.43 8.76
CA LEU A 145 1.28 6.81 9.48
C LEU A 145 1.39 6.93 11.00
N ILE A 146 2.60 6.85 11.56
CA ILE A 146 2.83 6.80 13.02
C ILE A 146 2.96 8.20 13.62
N CYS A 147 3.72 9.08 12.97
CA CYS A 147 4.10 10.37 13.56
C CYS A 147 4.10 11.55 12.57
N GLY A 148 3.65 11.36 11.32
CA GLY A 148 3.66 12.39 10.28
C GLY A 148 5.06 12.82 9.85
N CYS A 149 6.07 11.96 10.03
CA CYS A 149 7.43 12.21 9.54
C CYS A 149 7.70 11.43 8.26
N ASN A 150 8.58 11.95 7.40
CA ASN A 150 8.97 11.29 6.15
C ASN A 150 9.90 10.07 6.32
N ASP A 151 10.23 9.72 7.57
CA ASP A 151 11.03 8.55 7.95
C ASP A 151 10.62 8.09 9.35
N VAL A 152 10.33 6.80 9.51
CA VAL A 152 9.98 6.18 10.80
C VAL A 152 11.08 6.32 11.85
N HIS A 153 12.35 6.40 11.45
CA HIS A 153 13.46 6.61 12.39
C HIS A 153 13.41 7.99 13.06
N ALA A 154 12.68 8.95 12.47
CA ALA A 154 12.42 10.26 13.06
C ALA A 154 11.24 10.26 14.04
N CYS A 155 10.46 9.18 14.11
CA CYS A 155 9.42 9.02 15.13
C CYS A 155 10.08 8.78 16.50
N VAL A 156 10.46 9.87 17.18
CA VAL A 156 10.99 9.80 18.53
C VAL A 156 9.89 9.27 19.45
N VAL A 157 10.19 8.24 20.22
CA VAL A 157 9.35 7.85 21.36
C VAL A 157 9.48 8.97 22.38
N SER A 158 8.48 9.85 22.46
CA SER A 158 8.39 10.78 23.58
C SER A 158 8.16 9.96 24.85
N TYR A 159 9.24 9.62 25.55
CA TYR A 159 9.16 9.22 26.94
C TYR A 159 8.77 10.48 27.70
N GLU A 160 7.49 10.60 28.06
CA GLU A 160 7.10 11.51 29.14
C GLU A 160 7.84 11.03 30.40
N ILE A 161 8.76 11.87 30.90
CA ILE A 161 9.47 11.71 32.17
C ILE A 161 8.56 12.20 33.29
#